data_AF-A0A3A8L0T5-F1
#
_entry.id   AF-A0A3A8L0T5-F1
#
_cell.length_a   1.000
_cell.length_b   1.000
_cell.length_c   1.000
_cell.angle_alpha   90.00
_cell.angle_beta   90.00
_cell.angle_gamma   90.00
#
_symmetry.space_group_name_H-M   'P 1'
#
loop_
_entity.id
_entity.type
_entity.pdbx_description
1 polymer ?
#
loop_
_entity_poly.entity_id
_entity_poly.type
_entity_poly.pdbx_seq_one_letter_code
_entity_poly.pdbx_strand_id
1 'polypeptide(L)' 'MNLIEPMILAGAVLGGVAGAVLGFASGIGWAVGGLLAGVVLGALAFPPLLIALGLLFILVTQGPRKLLSLVRGDPRVKRR' A
#
# COMPACT_ATOMS: atom_id res chain seq x y z
N MET A 1 -12.02 16.37 1.18
CA MET A 1 -10.98 15.51 0.58
C MET A 1 -11.02 14.17 1.28
N ASN A 2 -11.27 13.09 0.54
CA ASN A 2 -11.31 11.74 1.12
C ASN A 2 -9.87 11.25 1.34
N LEU A 3 -9.60 10.50 2.42
CA LEU A 3 -8.26 10.00 2.76
C LEU A 3 -7.60 9.18 1.64
N ILE A 4 -8.40 8.66 0.71
CA ILE A 4 -7.98 7.86 -0.43
C ILE A 4 -7.12 8.69 -1.40
N GLU A 5 -7.50 9.93 -1.71
CA GLU A 5 -6.75 10.79 -2.63
C GLU A 5 -5.30 11.02 -2.20
N PRO A 6 -4.99 11.50 -0.98
CA PRO A 6 -3.62 11.70 -0.55
C PRO A 6 -2.84 10.38 -0.43
N MET A 7 -3.50 9.26 -0.11
CA MET A 7 -2.85 7.94 -0.10
C MET A 7 -2.41 7.52 -1.51
N ILE A 8 -3.27 7.68 -2.51
CA ILE A 8 -2.96 7.36 -3.90
C ILE A 8 -1.81 8.24 -4.39
N LEU A 9 -1.84 9.54 -4.10
CA LEU A 9 -0.78 10.47 -4.47
C LEU A 9 0.56 10.12 -3.81
N ALA A 10 0.56 9.80 -2.51
CA ALA A 10 1.76 9.37 -1.81
C ALA A 10 2.33 8.07 -2.41
N GLY A 11 1.46 7.10 -2.70
CA GLY A 11 1.82 5.86 -3.37
C GLY A 11 2.43 6.08 -4.75
N ALA A 12 1.81 6.93 -5.56
CA ALA A 12 2.30 7.31 -6.89
C ALA A 12 3.70 7.94 -6.84
N VAL A 13 3.93 8.87 -5.92
CA VAL A 13 5.23 9.54 -5.77
C VAL A 13 6.30 8.54 -5.34
N LEU A 14 6.04 7.75 -4.29
CA LEU A 14 7.00 6.78 -3.79
C LEU A 14 7.30 5.68 -4.81
N GLY A 15 6.26 5.14 -5.45
CA GLY A 15 6.40 4.13 -6.48
C GLY A 15 7.15 4.66 -7.70
N GLY A 16 6.86 5.89 -8.13
CA GLY A 16 7.55 6.54 -9.24
C GLY A 16 9.04 6.73 -8.95
N VAL A 17 9.39 7.21 -7.76
CA VAL A 17 10.80 7.36 -7.35
C VAL A 17 11.49 6.00 -7.30
N ALA A 18 10.88 4.99 -6.65
CA ALA A 18 11.45 3.66 -6.56
C ALA A 18 11.66 3.03 -7.96
N GLY A 19 10.66 3.13 -8.83
CA GLY A 19 10.73 2.63 -10.20
C GLY A 19 11.78 3.36 -11.04
N ALA A 20 11.89 4.69 -10.91
CA ALA A 20 12.91 5.47 -11.59
C ALA A 20 14.33 5.08 -11.16
N VAL A 21 14.55 4.92 -9.85
CA VAL A 21 15.85 4.50 -9.28
C VAL A 21 16.23 3.11 -9.77
N LEU A 22 15.30 2.16 -9.75
CA LEU A 22 15.54 0.80 -10.24
C LEU A 22 15.80 0.77 -11.75
N GLY A 23 15.04 1.55 -12.52
CA GLY A 23 15.21 1.65 -13.97
C GLY A 23 16.51 2.35 -14.38
N PHE A 24 16.98 3.32 -13.59
CA PHE A 24 18.20 4.07 -13.88
C PHE A 24 19.44 3.18 -13.93
N ALA A 25 19.50 2.12 -13.12
CA ALA A 25 20.58 1.14 -13.18
C ALA A 25 20.74 0.49 -14.56
N SER A 26 19.70 0.50 -15.39
CA SER A 26 19.71 -0.04 -16.76
C SER A 26 19.77 1.03 -17.84
N GLY A 27 19.84 2.33 -17.47
CA GLY A 27 19.94 3.47 -18.38
C GLY A 27 18.77 4.45 -18.31
N ILE A 28 18.93 5.62 -18.94
CA ILE A 28 17.99 6.75 -18.82
C ILE A 28 16.58 6.40 -19.35
N GLY A 29 16.49 5.69 -20.48
CA GLY A 29 15.19 5.26 -21.03
C GLY A 29 14.44 4.33 -20.08
N TRP A 30 15.17 3.45 -19.39
CA TRP A 30 14.62 2.56 -18.37
C TRP A 30 14.25 3.31 -17.09
N ALA A 31 14.95 4.38 -16.73
CA ALA A 31 14.56 5.26 -15.63
C ALA A 31 13.18 5.91 -15.88
N VAL A 32 12.93 6.40 -17.10
CA VAL A 32 11.62 6.99 -17.47
C VAL A 32 10.53 5.91 -17.48
N GLY A 33 10.80 4.74 -18.06
CA GLY A 33 9.86 3.61 -18.04
C GLY A 33 9.54 3.15 -16.61
N GLY A 34 10.56 3.05 -15.77
CA GLY A 34 10.45 2.73 -14.35
C GLY A 34 9.67 3.78 -13.57
N LEU A 35 9.87 5.08 -13.84
CA LEU A 35 9.10 6.15 -13.22
C LEU A 35 7.60 6.01 -13.53
N LEU A 36 7.25 5.83 -14.80
CA LEU A 36 5.85 5.74 -15.22
C LEU A 36 5.18 4.47 -14.68
N ALA A 37 5.84 3.32 -14.80
CA ALA A 37 5.35 2.06 -14.25
C ALA A 37 5.22 2.13 -12.72
N GLY A 38 6.22 2.73 -12.07
CA GLY A 38 6.26 2.94 -10.62
C GLY A 38 5.14 3.86 -10.12
N VAL A 39 4.81 4.93 -10.83
CA VAL A 39 3.69 5.82 -10.49
C VAL A 39 2.37 5.04 -10.49
N VAL A 40 2.11 4.28 -11.55
CA VAL A 40 0.86 3.51 -11.69
C VAL A 40 0.79 2.39 -10.65
N LEU A 41 1.86 1.59 -10.52
CA LEU A 41 1.90 0.51 -9.54
C LEU A 41 1.85 1.04 -8.11
N GLY A 42 2.55 2.13 -7.81
CA GLY A 42 2.54 2.78 -6.52
C GLY A 42 1.15 3.28 -6.14
N ALA A 43 0.46 3.96 -7.05
CA ALA A 43 -0.93 4.41 -6.83
C ALA A 43 -1.88 3.25 -6.48
N LEU A 44 -1.74 2.10 -7.16
CA LEU A 44 -2.60 0.95 -6.99
C LEU A 44 -2.22 0.07 -5.78
N ALA A 45 -0.93 -0.12 -5.54
CA ALA A 45 -0.43 -1.04 -4.52
C ALA A 45 -0.31 -0.40 -3.14
N PHE A 46 -0.21 0.92 -3.04
CA PHE A 46 0.01 1.60 -1.75
C PHE A 46 -1.16 1.44 -0.76
N PRO A 47 -2.44 1.59 -1.17
CA PRO A 47 -3.56 1.31 -0.26
C PRO A 47 -3.59 -0.11 0.31
N PRO A 48 -3.50 -1.20 -0.49
CA PRO A 48 -3.47 -2.56 0.06
C PRO A 48 -2.19 -2.85 0.86
N LEU A 49 -1.05 -2.24 0.53
CA LEU A 49 0.18 -2.33 1.34
C LEU A 49 -0.03 -1.79 2.75
N LEU A 50 -0.67 -0.64 2.89
CA LEU A 50 -0.97 -0.06 4.21
C LEU A 50 -1.94 -0.92 5.01
N ILE A 51 -2.94 -1.53 4.36
CA ILE A 51 -3.85 -2.48 5.00
C ILE A 51 -3.08 -3.72 5.48
N ALA A 52 -2.24 -4.29 4.62
CA ALA A 52 -1.40 -5.44 4.97
C ALA A 52 -0.45 -5.13 6.14
N LEU A 53 0.16 -3.94 6.15
CA LEU A 53 1.03 -3.50 7.23
C LEU A 53 0.26 -3.28 8.54
N GLY A 54 -0.94 -2.70 8.47
CA GLY A 54 -1.82 -2.56 9.63
C GLY A 54 -2.25 -3.92 10.21
N LEU A 55 -2.59 -4.87 9.35
CA LEU A 55 -2.90 -6.25 9.76
C LEU A 55 -1.68 -6.93 10.38
N LEU A 56 -0.50 -6.80 9.78
CA LEU A 56 0.74 -7.34 10.33
C LEU A 56 1.04 -6.75 11.70
N PHE A 57 0.88 -5.44 11.88
CA PHE A 57 1.05 -4.77 13.16
C PHE A 57 0.10 -5.33 14.23
N ILE A 58 -1.18 -5.53 13.89
CA ILE A 58 -2.17 -6.16 14.78
C ILE A 58 -1.77 -7.60 15.11
N LEU A 59 -1.30 -8.37 14.12
CA LEU A 59 -0.86 -9.75 14.33
C LEU A 59 0.28 -9.83 15.34
N VAL A 60 1.28 -8.95 15.20
CA VAL A 60 2.48 -8.92 16.05
C VAL A 60 2.16 -8.40 17.46
N THR A 61 1.32 -7.37 17.58
CA THR A 61 1.08 -6.70 18.87
C THR A 61 -0.11 -7.26 19.66
N GLN A 62 -1.14 -7.75 18.99
CA GLN A 62 -2.41 -8.17 19.61
C GLN A 62 -2.73 -9.65 19.40
N GLY A 63 -1.93 -10.35 18.58
CA GLY A 63 -2.04 -11.77 18.33
C GLY A 63 -3.08 -12.14 17.25
N PRO A 64 -3.03 -13.40 16.79
CA PRO A 64 -3.80 -13.87 15.63
C PRO A 64 -5.31 -13.88 15.85
N ARG A 65 -5.78 -14.03 17.09
CA ARG A 65 -7.22 -14.07 17.40
C ARG A 65 -7.93 -12.76 17.03
N LYS A 66 -7.27 -11.61 17.27
CA LYS A 66 -7.84 -10.30 16.99
C LYS A 66 -7.76 -9.92 15.51
N LEU A 67 -6.75 -10.39 14.81
CA LEU A 67 -6.69 -10.31 13.35
C LEU A 67 -7.81 -11.15 12.71
N LEU A 68 -8.01 -12.38 13.18
CA LEU A 68 -9.07 -13.26 12.69
C LEU A 68 -10.45 -12.67 12.93
N SER A 69 -10.72 -12.02 14.06
CA SER A 69 -12.02 -11.37 14.28
C SER A 69 -12.30 -10.21 13.32
N LEU A 70 -11.27 -9.47 12.90
CA LEU A 70 -11.39 -8.41 11.90
C LEU A 70 -11.67 -8.97 10.50
N VAL A 71 -10.96 -10.04 10.11
CA VAL A 71 -11.10 -10.68 8.79
C VAL A 71 -12.43 -11.44 8.67
N ARG A 72 -12.87 -12.11 9.74
CA ARG A 72 -14.11 -12.90 9.75
C ARG A 72 -15.38 -12.05 9.82
N GLY A 73 -15.24 -10.74 10.03
CA GLY A 73 -16.34 -9.82 10.29
C GLY A 73 -16.93 -10.07 11.66
N ASP A 74 -16.61 -9.23 12.63
CA ASP A 74 -17.05 -9.42 14.01
C ASP A 74 -18.60 -9.33 14.09
N PRO A 75 -19.34 -10.41 14.44
CA PRO A 75 -20.79 -10.39 14.49
C PRO A 75 -21.34 -9.47 15.60
N ARG A 76 -20.47 -8.94 16.48
CA ARG A 76 -20.86 -8.04 17.58
C ARG A 76 -21.04 -6.57 17.17
N VAL A 77 -20.56 -6.16 15.99
CA VAL A 77 -20.73 -4.77 15.51
C VAL A 77 -22.19 -4.48 15.12
N LYS A 78 -23.02 -5.50 14.89
CA LYS A 78 -24.43 -5.36 14.52
C LYS A 78 -25.39 -5.08 15.69
N ARG A 79 -24.90 -4.99 16.93
CA ARG A 79 -25.71 -4.73 18.14
C ARG A 79 -25.22 -3.51 18.91
N ARG A 80 -25.17 -2.34 18.29
CA ARG A 80 -25.30 -1.06 18.99
C ARG A 80 -25.96 -0.03 18.09
#